data_AF-A0A4S2LHX5-F1
#
_entry.id   AF-A0A4S2LHX5-F1
#
_cell.length_a   1.000
_cell.length_b   1.000
_cell.length_c   1.000
_cell.angle_alpha   90.00
_cell.angle_beta   90.00
_cell.angle_gamma   90.00
#
_symmetry.space_group_name_H-M   'P 1'
#
loop_
_entity.id
_entity.type
_entity.pdbx_description
1 polymer ?
#
loop_
_entity_poly.entity_id
_entity_poly.type
_entity_poly.pdbx_seq_one_letter_code
_entity_poly.pdbx_strand_id
1 'polypeptide(L)'
;MFNVVDPEFGTKIYCDRPTEKHYPVHNLLKASGCGFLCPPVIAPPANILFCFREAVDLHLIVVKPYVRRHRVGNFSIFARRKTVKRKWDTHTEHGNPFESIRHFGLATPLVSVALDKQPAETVVAVHLKDTRTVPTGSMLNTAPNVYAVHATGASSLERQKVYSVLLRINRMAHTSFSLCLGGVELWCSAPRESGCTPVLPVIPDPVSRQALDPALDDESFQIPEDFLDPVTGNLMKNPVRLPSGVRVDRTTLVRFQTERLDMQPDADPRPIDPFTMIPFDGDEVQSDVELKVTISEHLARCKRLKDLCARLDDHSCFFIKPTVPIVPQINTPSDSEPDV
;
A
#
# COMPACT_ATOMS: atom_id res chain seq x y z
N MET A 1 -19.52 -18.97 6.18
CA MET A 1 -18.35 -18.07 6.19
C MET A 1 -18.67 -16.91 7.11
N PHE A 2 -17.66 -16.37 7.78
CA PHE A 2 -17.79 -15.27 8.73
C PHE A 2 -17.03 -14.05 8.22
N ASN A 3 -17.57 -12.85 8.43
CA ASN A 3 -16.87 -11.62 8.12
C ASN A 3 -16.05 -11.19 9.34
N VAL A 4 -14.72 -11.32 9.27
CA VAL A 4 -13.84 -10.98 10.39
C VAL A 4 -13.72 -9.49 10.65
N VAL A 5 -14.25 -8.66 9.75
CA VAL A 5 -14.37 -7.20 9.96
C VAL A 5 -15.48 -6.86 10.95
N ASP A 6 -16.40 -7.80 11.22
CA ASP A 6 -17.46 -7.62 12.21
C ASP A 6 -16.87 -7.31 13.60
N PRO A 7 -17.39 -6.29 14.32
CA PRO A 7 -16.90 -5.90 15.65
C PRO A 7 -16.75 -7.05 16.64
N GLU A 8 -17.57 -8.10 16.54
CA GLU A 8 -17.53 -9.26 17.42
C GLU A 8 -16.20 -10.05 17.33
N PHE A 9 -15.51 -9.99 16.20
CA PHE A 9 -14.23 -10.68 15.99
C PHE A 9 -13.03 -9.92 16.57
N GLY A 10 -13.23 -8.69 17.06
CA GLY A 10 -12.18 -7.89 17.69
C GLY A 10 -11.06 -7.46 16.74
N THR A 11 -11.35 -7.36 15.44
CA THR A 11 -10.39 -6.87 14.44
C THR A 11 -10.08 -5.40 14.68
N LYS A 12 -8.79 -5.10 14.79
CA LYS A 12 -8.29 -3.72 14.91
C LYS A 12 -7.99 -3.18 13.51
N ILE A 13 -8.26 -1.90 13.28
CA ILE A 13 -8.01 -1.23 12.01
C ILE A 13 -7.19 0.03 12.25
N TYR A 14 -6.23 0.29 11.35
CA TYR A 14 -5.36 1.45 11.40
C TYR A 14 -5.25 2.07 10.01
N CYS A 15 -5.09 3.39 9.95
CA CYS A 15 -4.77 4.11 8.72
C CYS A 15 -3.57 5.01 8.99
N ASP A 16 -2.65 5.09 8.03
CA ASP A 16 -1.51 6.01 8.09
C ASP A 16 -1.85 7.45 7.65
N ARG A 17 -3.08 7.68 7.18
CA ARG A 17 -3.58 8.99 6.75
C ARG A 17 -4.61 9.56 7.72
N PRO A 18 -4.64 10.89 7.86
CA PRO A 18 -5.63 11.57 8.69
C PRO A 18 -7.03 11.48 8.07
N THR A 19 -8.06 11.38 8.92
CA THR A 19 -9.43 11.06 8.49
C THR A 19 -10.42 12.15 8.87
N GLU A 20 -11.48 12.37 8.08
CA GLU A 20 -12.54 13.29 8.49
C GLU A 20 -13.33 12.78 9.70
N LYS A 21 -13.78 13.70 10.57
CA LYS A 21 -14.48 13.36 11.84
C LYS A 21 -15.69 12.44 11.66
N HIS A 22 -16.43 12.57 10.55
CA HIS A 22 -17.61 11.75 10.24
C HIS A 22 -17.29 10.52 9.37
N TYR A 23 -16.05 10.42 8.86
CA TYR A 23 -15.58 9.32 8.03
C TYR A 23 -14.29 8.68 8.55
N PRO A 24 -14.20 8.34 9.87
CA PRO A 24 -13.02 7.69 10.40
C PRO A 24 -12.84 6.32 9.76
N VAL A 25 -11.59 5.83 9.74
CA VAL A 25 -11.27 4.50 9.21
C VAL A 25 -12.09 3.38 9.88
N HIS A 26 -12.47 3.56 11.15
CA HIS A 26 -13.35 2.63 11.89
C HIS A 26 -14.74 2.43 11.28
N ASN A 27 -15.22 3.34 10.42
CA ASN A 27 -16.48 3.14 9.70
C ASN A 27 -16.41 1.92 8.77
N LEU A 28 -15.21 1.50 8.35
CA LEU A 28 -15.02 0.30 7.53
C LEU A 28 -15.27 -0.99 8.31
N LEU A 29 -15.30 -0.95 9.65
CA LEU A 29 -15.68 -2.10 10.48
C LEU A 29 -17.20 -2.27 10.61
N LYS A 30 -17.99 -1.27 10.20
CA LYS A 30 -19.44 -1.25 10.38
C LYS A 30 -20.14 -1.51 9.04
N ALA A 31 -21.02 -2.50 9.00
CA ALA A 31 -21.79 -2.83 7.79
C ALA A 31 -22.67 -1.66 7.28
N SER A 32 -23.09 -0.76 8.17
CA SER A 32 -23.91 0.43 7.87
C SER A 32 -23.14 1.75 7.92
N GLY A 33 -21.80 1.72 7.94
CA GLY A 33 -20.97 2.91 8.02
C GLY A 33 -21.08 3.79 6.78
N CYS A 34 -20.91 5.11 6.95
CA CYS A 34 -20.87 6.07 5.85
C CYS A 34 -19.61 5.95 4.96
N GLY A 35 -18.77 4.93 5.19
CA GLY A 35 -17.46 4.75 4.58
C GLY A 35 -16.36 5.58 5.26
N PHE A 36 -15.21 5.59 4.61
CA PHE A 36 -13.98 6.29 4.97
C PHE A 36 -13.69 7.36 3.91
N LEU A 37 -13.36 8.57 4.38
CA LEU A 37 -13.02 9.74 3.56
C LEU A 37 -11.93 10.53 4.29
N CYS A 38 -10.98 11.01 3.51
CA CYS A 38 -9.97 11.94 3.96
C CYS A 38 -10.24 13.34 3.37
N PRO A 39 -9.77 14.41 4.01
CA PRO A 39 -9.78 15.73 3.41
C PRO A 39 -9.11 15.76 2.02
N PRO A 40 -9.53 16.65 1.10
CA PRO A 40 -8.99 16.70 -0.26
C PRO A 40 -7.47 16.87 -0.35
N VAL A 41 -6.88 17.57 0.61
CA VAL A 41 -5.43 17.73 0.77
C VAL A 41 -4.65 16.41 0.88
N ILE A 42 -5.31 15.31 1.30
CA ILE A 42 -4.68 14.00 1.51
C ILE A 42 -4.55 13.26 0.17
N ALA A 43 -3.30 13.04 -0.25
CA ALA A 43 -3.00 12.33 -1.48
C ALA A 43 -2.69 10.85 -1.24
N PRO A 44 -2.99 9.95 -2.21
CA PRO A 44 -2.44 8.60 -2.24
C PRO A 44 -0.89 8.60 -2.18
N PRO A 45 -0.25 7.50 -1.71
CA PRO A 45 -0.88 6.26 -1.29
C PRO A 45 -1.40 6.29 0.16
N ALA A 46 -2.56 5.71 0.44
CA ALA A 46 -3.03 5.49 1.81
C ALA A 46 -3.02 4.00 2.16
N ASN A 47 -2.49 3.65 3.32
CA ASN A 47 -2.42 2.29 3.82
C ASN A 47 -3.46 2.10 4.92
N ILE A 48 -4.31 1.10 4.76
CA ILE A 48 -5.32 0.68 5.74
C ILE A 48 -4.98 -0.75 6.18
N LEU A 49 -4.62 -0.90 7.45
CA LEU A 49 -4.18 -2.17 8.02
C LEU A 49 -5.28 -2.76 8.90
N PHE A 50 -5.69 -3.98 8.57
CA PHE A 50 -6.59 -4.81 9.38
C PHE A 50 -5.75 -5.84 10.13
N CYS A 51 -5.84 -5.84 11.46
CA CYS A 51 -5.14 -6.76 12.36
C CYS A 51 -6.17 -7.65 13.06
N PHE A 52 -6.08 -8.95 12.84
CA PHE A 52 -6.98 -9.92 13.45
C PHE A 52 -6.47 -10.35 14.82
N ARG A 53 -7.40 -10.67 15.72
CA ARG A 53 -7.06 -11.23 17.04
C ARG A 53 -6.35 -12.58 16.91
N GLU A 54 -6.77 -13.39 15.94
CA GLU A 54 -6.20 -14.70 15.65
C GLU A 54 -5.93 -14.85 14.15
N ALA A 55 -5.04 -15.78 13.79
CA ALA A 55 -4.79 -16.06 12.39
C ALA A 55 -6.00 -16.78 11.77
N VAL A 56 -6.58 -16.20 10.73
CA VAL A 56 -7.81 -16.66 10.08
C VAL A 56 -7.51 -17.24 8.70
N ASP A 57 -8.40 -18.11 8.26
CA ASP A 57 -8.33 -18.72 6.93
C ASP A 57 -9.20 -17.91 5.96
N LEU A 58 -8.61 -16.91 5.29
CA LEU A 58 -9.33 -16.01 4.38
C LEU A 58 -9.66 -16.67 3.05
N HIS A 59 -10.88 -16.46 2.58
CA HIS A 59 -11.40 -17.00 1.31
C HIS A 59 -11.75 -15.92 0.30
N LEU A 60 -12.36 -14.82 0.77
CA LEU A 60 -12.88 -13.76 -0.07
C LEU A 60 -12.66 -12.41 0.62
N ILE A 61 -12.13 -11.44 -0.13
CA ILE A 61 -12.07 -10.05 0.29
C ILE A 61 -12.97 -9.24 -0.63
N VAL A 62 -13.90 -8.49 -0.07
CA VAL A 62 -14.81 -7.63 -0.83
C VAL A 62 -14.48 -6.18 -0.52
N VAL A 63 -14.32 -5.37 -1.57
CA VAL A 63 -13.98 -3.96 -1.44
C VAL A 63 -15.01 -3.14 -2.18
N LYS A 64 -15.61 -2.15 -1.52
CA LYS A 64 -16.40 -1.09 -2.14
C LYS A 64 -15.52 0.14 -2.36
N PRO A 65 -14.98 0.35 -3.56
CA PRO A 65 -13.94 1.35 -3.86
C PRO A 65 -14.49 2.77 -4.04
N TYR A 66 -15.65 3.11 -3.48
CA TYR A 66 -16.27 4.41 -3.70
C TYR A 66 -17.11 4.86 -2.51
N VAL A 67 -17.16 6.19 -2.30
CA VAL A 67 -18.03 6.87 -1.35
C VAL A 67 -18.64 8.07 -2.06
N ARG A 68 -19.96 8.06 -2.24
CA ARG A 68 -20.68 9.10 -3.01
C ARG A 68 -20.06 9.27 -4.40
N ARG A 69 -19.59 10.48 -4.70
CA ARG A 69 -18.93 10.84 -5.97
C ARG A 69 -17.44 10.47 -6.03
N HIS A 70 -16.84 10.09 -4.90
CA HIS A 70 -15.41 9.78 -4.82
C HIS A 70 -15.18 8.30 -5.07
N ARG A 71 -14.12 7.97 -5.82
CA ARG A 71 -13.82 6.63 -6.28
C ARG A 71 -12.31 6.37 -6.34
N VAL A 72 -11.91 5.20 -5.89
CA VAL A 72 -10.55 4.67 -6.03
C VAL A 72 -10.32 4.22 -7.48
N GLY A 73 -9.23 4.68 -8.08
CA GLY A 73 -8.82 4.29 -9.44
C GLY A 73 -7.91 3.06 -9.43
N ASN A 74 -7.03 2.94 -8.42
CA ASN A 74 -6.17 1.78 -8.25
C ASN A 74 -5.89 1.51 -6.76
N PHE A 75 -5.92 0.24 -6.38
CA PHE A 75 -5.49 -0.22 -5.06
C PHE A 75 -4.77 -1.56 -5.15
N SER A 76 -4.00 -1.87 -4.12
CA SER A 76 -3.36 -3.17 -3.94
C SER A 76 -3.69 -3.75 -2.58
N ILE A 77 -3.74 -5.08 -2.49
CA ILE A 77 -3.97 -5.81 -1.24
C ILE A 77 -2.76 -6.70 -0.98
N PHE A 78 -2.33 -6.69 0.27
CA PHE A 78 -1.22 -7.50 0.77
C PHE A 78 -1.68 -8.26 2.01
N ALA A 79 -1.11 -9.43 2.26
CA ALA A 79 -1.43 -10.23 3.43
C ALA A 79 -0.17 -10.71 4.14
N ARG A 80 -0.20 -10.67 5.47
CA ARG A 80 0.86 -11.21 6.32
C ARG A 80 0.45 -12.57 6.87
N ARG A 81 1.28 -13.56 6.61
CA ARG A 81 1.02 -14.99 6.87
C ARG A 81 1.81 -15.45 8.08
N LYS A 82 1.27 -16.37 8.86
CA LYS A 82 2.01 -17.01 9.96
C LYS A 82 2.92 -18.09 9.37
N THR A 83 4.23 -17.86 9.33
CA THR A 83 5.18 -18.94 9.05
C THR A 83 5.29 -19.81 10.30
N VAL A 84 5.01 -21.11 10.15
CA VAL A 84 5.12 -22.10 11.22
C VAL A 84 6.60 -22.26 11.57
N LYS A 85 7.14 -21.42 12.47
CA LYS A 85 8.37 -21.61 13.28
C LYS A 85 8.87 -20.30 13.94
N ARG A 86 8.00 -19.53 14.59
CA ARG A 86 8.45 -18.69 15.71
C ARG A 86 7.55 -18.96 16.91
N LYS A 87 8.17 -19.42 18.00
CA LYS A 87 7.54 -19.46 19.31
C LYS A 87 6.94 -18.08 19.55
N TRP A 88 5.73 -18.07 20.08
CA TRP A 88 5.07 -16.88 20.55
C TRP A 88 5.90 -16.34 21.72
N ASP A 89 6.90 -15.50 21.44
CA ASP A 89 7.51 -14.72 22.49
C ASP A 89 6.45 -13.75 22.96
N THR A 90 6.06 -13.91 24.23
CA THR A 90 5.05 -13.18 24.97
C THR A 90 5.36 -11.68 25.16
N HIS A 91 6.21 -11.10 24.32
CA HIS A 91 6.50 -9.67 24.27
C HIS A 91 6.62 -9.20 22.82
N THR A 92 5.48 -8.88 22.22
CA THR A 92 5.38 -7.70 21.34
C THR A 92 3.95 -7.21 21.52
N GLU A 93 3.72 -6.63 22.70
CA GLU A 93 2.70 -5.61 22.87
C GLU A 93 2.77 -4.71 21.65
N HIS A 94 1.65 -4.61 20.93
CA HIS A 94 1.28 -3.50 20.08
C HIS A 94 2.42 -2.51 19.75
N GLY A 95 3.38 -2.98 18.95
CA GLY A 95 4.33 -2.07 18.30
C GLY A 95 3.54 -1.01 17.55
N ASN A 96 4.07 0.19 17.49
CA ASN A 96 3.41 1.33 16.86
C ASN A 96 2.75 0.86 15.53
N PRO A 97 1.41 0.95 15.36
CA PRO A 97 0.73 0.46 14.17
C PRO A 97 1.25 1.12 12.89
N PHE A 98 1.76 2.35 12.99
CA PHE A 98 2.42 3.06 11.90
C PHE A 98 3.76 2.40 11.52
N GLU A 99 4.53 1.87 12.47
CA GLU A 99 5.70 1.04 12.15
C GLU A 99 5.28 -0.27 11.48
N SER A 100 4.20 -0.90 11.94
CA SER A 100 3.69 -2.12 11.30
C SER A 100 3.28 -1.89 9.85
N ILE A 101 2.71 -0.72 9.54
CA ILE A 101 2.39 -0.29 8.18
C ILE A 101 3.67 -0.04 7.37
N ARG A 102 4.65 0.68 7.92
CA ARG A 102 5.94 0.97 7.25
C ARG A 102 6.69 -0.32 6.89
N HIS A 103 6.75 -1.28 7.81
CA HIS A 103 7.42 -2.56 7.60
C HIS A 103 6.59 -3.58 6.80
N PHE A 104 5.37 -3.24 6.39
CA PHE A 104 4.50 -4.13 5.61
C PHE A 104 5.00 -4.36 4.18
N GLY A 105 6.02 -3.64 3.71
CA GLY A 105 6.69 -3.88 2.43
C GLY A 105 7.25 -5.30 2.26
N LEU A 106 7.43 -6.04 3.37
CA LEU A 106 7.85 -7.45 3.37
C LEU A 106 6.66 -8.45 3.28
N ALA A 107 5.42 -7.96 3.25
CA ALA A 107 4.25 -8.82 3.17
C ALA A 107 3.99 -9.31 1.75
N THR A 108 3.28 -10.42 1.63
CA THR A 108 3.00 -11.03 0.33
C THR A 108 1.92 -10.22 -0.40
N PRO A 109 2.18 -9.69 -1.61
CA PRO A 109 1.15 -9.08 -2.42
C PRO A 109 0.13 -10.14 -2.82
N LEU A 110 -1.16 -9.82 -2.67
CA LEU A 110 -2.27 -10.67 -3.09
C LEU A 110 -2.83 -10.24 -4.45
N VAL A 111 -3.02 -8.95 -4.67
CA VAL A 111 -3.56 -8.44 -5.93
C VAL A 111 -3.27 -6.95 -6.07
N SER A 112 -3.18 -6.48 -7.31
CA SER A 112 -3.27 -5.06 -7.67
C SER A 112 -4.42 -4.89 -8.66
N VAL A 113 -5.34 -3.97 -8.38
CA VAL A 113 -6.59 -3.80 -9.10
C VAL A 113 -6.67 -2.39 -9.67
N ALA A 114 -6.78 -2.28 -11.00
CA ALA A 114 -7.06 -1.05 -11.71
C ALA A 114 -8.54 -0.98 -12.11
N LEU A 115 -9.20 0.14 -11.81
CA LEU A 115 -10.65 0.33 -11.97
C LEU A 115 -11.03 1.32 -13.06
N ASP A 116 -10.07 1.83 -13.83
CA ASP A 116 -10.30 2.87 -14.85
C ASP A 116 -11.32 2.46 -15.91
N LYS A 117 -11.37 1.17 -16.25
CA LYS A 117 -12.30 0.61 -17.25
C LYS A 117 -13.61 0.10 -16.66
N GLN A 118 -13.73 0.09 -15.34
CA GLN A 118 -14.91 -0.45 -14.65
C GLN A 118 -15.94 0.66 -14.39
N PRO A 119 -17.25 0.35 -14.37
CA PRO A 119 -18.30 1.30 -14.00
C PRO A 119 -18.09 1.93 -12.61
N ALA A 120 -18.60 3.16 -12.39
CA ALA A 120 -18.37 3.92 -11.15
C ALA A 120 -18.74 3.15 -9.86
N GLU A 121 -19.87 2.44 -9.88
CA GLU A 121 -20.41 1.70 -8.73
C GLU A 121 -19.99 0.22 -8.70
N THR A 122 -18.78 -0.07 -9.17
CA THR A 122 -18.24 -1.43 -9.16
C THR A 122 -17.72 -1.80 -7.79
N VAL A 123 -18.24 -2.90 -7.23
CA VAL A 123 -17.68 -3.59 -6.05
C VAL A 123 -16.69 -4.64 -6.52
N VAL A 124 -15.55 -4.75 -5.84
CA VAL A 124 -14.48 -5.69 -6.20
C VAL A 124 -14.54 -6.92 -5.29
N ALA A 125 -14.56 -8.10 -5.89
CA ALA A 125 -14.45 -9.38 -5.20
C ALA A 125 -13.06 -9.98 -5.47
N VAL A 126 -12.26 -10.17 -4.42
CA VAL A 126 -10.94 -10.80 -4.52
C VAL A 126 -11.02 -12.20 -3.93
N HIS A 127 -11.01 -13.21 -4.79
CA HIS A 127 -11.04 -14.61 -4.40
C HIS A 127 -9.62 -15.09 -4.07
N LEU A 128 -9.43 -15.55 -2.83
CA LEU A 128 -8.15 -16.11 -2.36
C LEU A 128 -8.10 -17.64 -2.53
N LYS A 129 -9.27 -18.28 -2.64
CA LYS A 129 -9.46 -19.71 -2.86
C LYS A 129 -10.58 -19.93 -3.86
N ASP A 130 -10.63 -21.11 -4.47
CA ASP A 130 -11.64 -21.50 -5.47
C ASP A 130 -13.05 -21.76 -4.90
N THR A 131 -13.38 -21.11 -3.78
CA THR A 131 -14.75 -21.04 -3.28
C THR A 131 -15.55 -19.99 -4.04
N ARG A 132 -16.53 -20.45 -4.83
CA ARG A 132 -17.48 -19.62 -5.58
C ARG A 132 -18.71 -19.18 -4.78
N THR A 133 -18.84 -19.62 -3.54
CA THR A 133 -19.98 -19.28 -2.69
C THR A 133 -19.87 -17.84 -2.20
N VAL A 134 -20.82 -16.99 -2.57
CA VAL A 134 -20.94 -15.63 -2.02
C VAL A 134 -21.69 -15.72 -0.68
N PRO A 135 -21.14 -15.18 0.42
CA PRO A 135 -21.83 -15.17 1.71
C PRO A 135 -23.15 -14.36 1.66
N THR A 136 -24.21 -14.84 2.32
CA THR A 136 -25.56 -14.23 2.29
C THR A 136 -25.58 -12.77 2.74
N GLY A 137 -24.70 -12.38 3.67
CA GLY A 137 -24.58 -11.01 4.17
C GLY A 137 -23.60 -10.12 3.42
N SER A 138 -23.02 -10.57 2.30
CA SER A 138 -22.03 -9.79 1.55
C SER A 138 -22.67 -8.67 0.74
N MET A 139 -22.01 -7.51 0.70
CA MET A 139 -22.35 -6.39 -0.17
C MET A 139 -22.33 -6.75 -1.66
N LEU A 140 -21.72 -7.88 -2.06
CA LEU A 140 -21.81 -8.41 -3.42
C LEU A 140 -23.24 -8.71 -3.84
N ASN A 141 -24.11 -9.11 -2.91
CA ASN A 141 -25.50 -9.49 -3.21
C ASN A 141 -26.37 -8.28 -3.58
N THR A 142 -25.95 -7.07 -3.20
CA THR A 142 -26.66 -5.81 -3.48
C THR A 142 -25.88 -4.88 -4.41
N ALA A 143 -24.70 -5.31 -4.87
CA ALA A 143 -23.84 -4.52 -5.74
C ALA A 143 -24.44 -4.42 -7.15
N PRO A 144 -24.52 -3.21 -7.74
CA PRO A 144 -25.02 -3.05 -9.11
C PRO A 144 -24.03 -3.59 -10.14
N ASN A 145 -22.73 -3.53 -9.85
CA ASN A 145 -21.66 -4.04 -10.70
C ASN A 145 -20.62 -4.77 -9.83
N VAL A 146 -20.17 -5.93 -10.28
CA VAL A 146 -19.15 -6.74 -9.58
C VAL A 146 -17.97 -6.99 -10.51
N TYR A 147 -16.77 -6.71 -10.01
CA TYR A 147 -15.52 -7.07 -10.67
C TYR A 147 -14.77 -8.11 -9.83
N ALA A 148 -14.74 -9.35 -10.31
CA ALA A 148 -14.08 -10.45 -9.62
C ALA A 148 -12.65 -10.66 -10.13
N VAL A 149 -11.72 -10.83 -9.21
CA VAL A 149 -10.30 -11.12 -9.48
C VAL A 149 -9.82 -12.23 -8.55
N HIS A 150 -8.86 -13.03 -9.02
CA HIS A 150 -8.22 -14.05 -8.20
C HIS A 150 -6.88 -13.53 -7.65
N ALA A 151 -6.57 -13.83 -6.40
CA ALA A 151 -5.30 -13.47 -5.80
C ALA A 151 -4.14 -14.24 -6.45
N THR A 152 -2.99 -13.58 -6.62
CA THR A 152 -1.76 -14.21 -7.11
C THR A 152 -1.29 -15.28 -6.12
N GLY A 153 -0.99 -16.48 -6.64
CA GLY A 153 -0.57 -17.61 -5.81
C GLY A 153 -1.67 -18.23 -4.94
N ALA A 154 -2.94 -18.15 -5.36
CA ALA A 154 -4.10 -18.77 -4.69
C ALA A 154 -3.87 -20.26 -4.35
N SER A 155 -3.17 -21.01 -5.20
CA SER A 155 -2.80 -22.42 -4.96
C SER A 155 -1.86 -22.62 -3.76
N SER A 156 -1.06 -21.60 -3.39
CA SER A 156 -0.19 -21.61 -2.19
C SER A 156 -0.92 -21.14 -0.91
N LEU A 157 -2.09 -20.51 -1.07
CA LEU A 157 -2.90 -19.93 0.02
C LEU A 157 -3.84 -20.92 0.70
N GLU A 158 -4.10 -22.09 0.11
CA GLU A 158 -5.11 -23.04 0.61
C GLU A 158 -4.88 -23.51 2.05
N ARG A 159 -3.64 -23.42 2.57
CA ARG A 159 -3.26 -23.89 3.91
C ARG A 159 -2.67 -22.81 4.83
N GLN A 160 -2.66 -21.54 4.44
CA GLN A 160 -1.93 -20.50 5.17
C GLN A 160 -2.85 -19.52 5.88
N LYS A 161 -2.82 -19.53 7.22
CA LYS A 161 -3.56 -18.57 8.04
C LYS A 161 -2.95 -17.17 7.93
N VAL A 162 -3.80 -16.17 7.74
CA VAL A 162 -3.46 -14.74 7.65
C VAL A 162 -3.81 -14.08 8.98
N TYR A 163 -2.93 -13.23 9.51
CA TYR A 163 -3.21 -12.49 10.75
C TYR A 163 -3.36 -10.98 10.53
N SER A 164 -2.95 -10.48 9.38
CA SER A 164 -3.20 -9.08 9.01
C SER A 164 -3.29 -8.90 7.50
N VAL A 165 -4.15 -7.98 7.07
CA VAL A 165 -4.33 -7.56 5.67
C VAL A 165 -4.07 -6.07 5.56
N LEU A 166 -3.25 -5.67 4.59
CA LEU A 166 -3.05 -4.28 4.24
C LEU A 166 -3.71 -3.99 2.90
N LEU A 167 -4.59 -2.99 2.89
CA LEU A 167 -5.15 -2.41 1.68
C LEU A 167 -4.47 -1.07 1.44
N ARG A 168 -3.78 -0.96 0.30
CA ARG A 168 -3.13 0.28 -0.14
C ARG A 168 -3.91 0.90 -1.27
N ILE A 169 -4.48 2.09 -1.05
CA ILE A 169 -5.07 2.91 -2.10
C ILE A 169 -3.91 3.62 -2.81
N ASN A 170 -3.58 3.22 -4.03
CA ASN A 170 -2.45 3.78 -4.76
C ASN A 170 -2.82 5.04 -5.54
N ARG A 171 -4.06 5.11 -6.03
CA ARG A 171 -4.53 6.24 -6.86
C ARG A 171 -6.04 6.40 -6.78
N MET A 172 -6.49 7.65 -6.76
CA MET A 172 -7.91 8.00 -6.92
C MET A 172 -8.27 8.15 -8.41
N ALA A 173 -9.54 7.97 -8.76
CA ALA A 173 -10.02 8.29 -10.10
C ALA A 173 -9.84 9.79 -10.38
N HIS A 174 -9.62 10.17 -11.65
CA HIS A 174 -9.36 11.58 -12.03
C HIS A 174 -10.49 12.56 -11.65
N THR A 175 -11.71 12.04 -11.45
CA THR A 175 -12.90 12.83 -11.04
C THR A 175 -13.06 12.93 -9.52
N SER A 176 -12.14 12.33 -8.74
CA SER A 176 -12.24 12.23 -7.29
C SER A 176 -11.20 13.09 -6.60
N PHE A 177 -11.68 13.98 -5.72
CA PHE A 177 -10.83 14.97 -5.04
C PHE A 177 -10.44 14.58 -3.63
N SER A 178 -10.97 13.48 -3.10
CA SER A 178 -10.78 13.04 -1.71
C SER A 178 -10.53 11.55 -1.70
N LEU A 179 -9.55 11.12 -0.92
CA LEU A 179 -9.25 9.71 -0.73
C LEU A 179 -10.41 9.03 0.00
N CYS A 180 -10.86 7.87 -0.48
CA CYS A 180 -12.09 7.26 0.01
C CYS A 180 -12.07 5.73 -0.01
N LEU A 181 -12.90 5.11 0.84
CA LEU A 181 -13.26 3.71 0.74
C LEU A 181 -14.66 3.48 1.32
N GLY A 182 -15.55 2.85 0.56
CA GLY A 182 -16.95 2.67 0.97
C GLY A 182 -17.18 1.59 2.01
N GLY A 183 -16.37 0.53 1.96
CA GLY A 183 -16.52 -0.63 2.83
C GLY A 183 -15.55 -1.73 2.45
N VAL A 184 -15.24 -2.59 3.42
CA VAL A 184 -14.39 -3.77 3.24
C VAL A 184 -15.02 -4.93 4.00
N GLU A 185 -15.07 -6.10 3.38
CA GLU A 185 -15.44 -7.35 4.03
C GLU A 185 -14.29 -8.35 3.88
N LEU A 186 -13.98 -9.06 4.95
CA LEU A 186 -12.93 -10.07 4.97
C LEU A 186 -13.56 -11.38 5.41
N TRP A 187 -13.86 -12.25 4.46
CA TRP A 187 -14.60 -13.48 4.71
C TRP A 187 -13.67 -14.67 4.93
N CYS A 188 -13.88 -15.38 6.03
CA CYS A 188 -13.12 -16.57 6.40
C CYS A 188 -14.02 -17.79 6.63
N SER A 189 -13.40 -18.96 6.61
CA SER A 189 -14.01 -20.18 7.14
C SER A 189 -14.12 -20.11 8.67
N ALA A 190 -15.09 -20.82 9.25
CA ALA A 190 -15.23 -20.91 10.70
C ALA A 190 -13.89 -21.30 11.36
N PRO A 191 -13.49 -20.73 12.50
CA PRO A 191 -12.46 -21.34 13.30
C PRO A 191 -12.97 -22.73 13.68
N ARG A 192 -12.39 -23.77 13.08
CA ARG A 192 -12.69 -25.15 13.45
C ARG A 192 -12.29 -25.31 14.90
N GLU A 193 -13.28 -25.39 15.79
CA GLU A 193 -13.11 -26.14 17.02
C GLU A 193 -12.63 -27.54 16.62
N SER A 194 -11.61 -28.02 17.33
CA SER A 194 -10.97 -29.30 17.13
C SER A 194 -11.98 -30.45 17.05
N GLY A 195 -11.95 -31.23 15.98
CA GLY A 195 -12.50 -32.59 15.98
C GLY A 195 -13.28 -33.00 14.73
N CYS A 196 -12.81 -34.09 14.11
CA CYS A 196 -13.52 -34.97 13.17
C CYS A 196 -13.57 -34.57 11.68
N THR A 197 -12.73 -35.29 10.94
CA THR A 197 -12.74 -35.51 9.48
C THR A 197 -14.07 -36.07 8.97
N PRO A 198 -14.36 -35.87 7.67
CA PRO A 198 -14.29 -37.00 6.76
C PRO A 198 -13.54 -36.71 5.45
N VAL A 199 -13.35 -37.78 4.71
CA VAL A 199 -12.28 -38.10 3.75
C VAL A 199 -12.87 -38.25 2.33
N LEU A 200 -12.19 -37.60 1.35
CA LEU A 200 -12.01 -37.93 -0.11
C LEU A 200 -13.12 -37.64 -1.15
N PRO A 201 -12.83 -37.61 -2.50
CA PRO A 201 -11.61 -38.05 -3.22
C PRO A 201 -10.96 -37.08 -4.26
N VAL A 202 -9.76 -37.48 -4.71
CA VAL A 202 -8.79 -36.87 -5.66
C VAL A 202 -9.01 -37.36 -7.10
N ILE A 203 -8.86 -36.51 -8.15
CA ILE A 203 -8.48 -36.85 -9.58
C ILE A 203 -7.82 -35.58 -10.25
N PRO A 204 -6.84 -35.70 -11.20
CA PRO A 204 -5.66 -34.81 -11.36
C PRO A 204 -5.67 -33.78 -12.53
N ASP A 205 -4.61 -32.93 -12.53
CA ASP A 205 -4.26 -31.78 -13.41
C ASP A 205 -4.24 -32.04 -14.94
N PRO A 206 -4.20 -30.95 -15.77
CA PRO A 206 -2.92 -30.62 -16.44
C PRO A 206 -2.57 -29.12 -16.67
N VAL A 207 -1.26 -28.83 -16.52
CA VAL A 207 -0.37 -27.99 -17.38
C VAL A 207 -0.42 -26.44 -17.33
N SER A 208 0.59 -25.90 -16.62
CA SER A 208 1.60 -24.87 -16.99
C SER A 208 1.29 -23.73 -17.97
N ARG A 209 1.58 -22.48 -17.55
CA ARG A 209 2.50 -21.55 -18.27
C ARG A 209 2.95 -20.34 -17.41
N GLN A 210 4.23 -20.02 -17.61
CA GLN A 210 5.10 -19.00 -17.02
C GLN A 210 4.62 -17.55 -17.29
N ALA A 211 4.69 -16.66 -16.28
CA ALA A 211 5.74 -15.66 -16.00
C ALA A 211 5.68 -14.41 -16.90
N LEU A 212 5.75 -13.23 -16.26
CA LEU A 212 6.63 -12.12 -16.66
C LEU A 212 6.55 -10.99 -15.63
N ASP A 213 7.74 -10.60 -15.17
CA ASP A 213 8.04 -9.47 -14.30
C ASP A 213 7.57 -8.14 -14.92
N PRO A 214 7.17 -7.13 -14.12
CA PRO A 214 7.11 -5.78 -14.61
C PRO A 214 8.53 -5.19 -14.61
N ALA A 215 9.00 -4.85 -15.80
CA ALA A 215 10.11 -3.95 -16.03
C ALA A 215 9.94 -2.67 -15.21
N LEU A 216 10.98 -2.33 -14.44
CA LEU A 216 11.17 -1.04 -13.82
C LEU A 216 11.73 -0.09 -14.89
N ASP A 217 10.85 0.71 -15.49
CA ASP A 217 11.23 1.94 -16.17
C ASP A 217 10.76 3.11 -15.30
N ASP A 218 11.69 3.84 -14.67
CA ASP A 218 11.97 5.24 -15.00
C ASP A 218 13.02 5.81 -14.02
N GLU A 219 14.19 6.15 -14.57
CA GLU A 219 15.38 6.68 -13.88
C GLU A 219 15.09 8.05 -13.24
N SER A 220 14.55 8.02 -12.03
CA SER A 220 14.46 9.17 -11.14
C SER A 220 15.15 8.84 -9.83
N PHE A 221 16.09 9.71 -9.40
CA PHE A 221 16.69 9.61 -8.08
C PHE A 221 15.58 9.51 -7.04
N GLN A 222 15.53 8.38 -6.34
CA GLN A 222 14.53 8.13 -5.32
C GLN A 222 14.71 9.16 -4.20
N ILE A 223 13.73 10.05 -4.07
CA ILE A 223 13.69 11.02 -2.98
C ILE A 223 13.38 10.23 -1.71
N PRO A 224 14.21 10.37 -0.64
CA PRO A 224 13.93 9.74 0.65
C PRO A 224 12.53 10.08 1.16
N GLU A 225 11.80 9.09 1.69
CA GLU A 225 10.43 9.27 2.20
C GLU A 225 10.35 10.35 3.28
N ASP A 226 11.39 10.53 4.10
CA ASP A 226 11.46 11.55 5.15
C ASP A 226 11.49 12.99 4.61
N PHE A 227 11.74 13.18 3.31
CA PHE A 227 11.68 14.48 2.65
C PHE A 227 10.31 14.76 2.04
N LEU A 228 9.47 13.72 1.94
CA LEU A 228 8.12 13.82 1.44
C LEU A 228 7.17 14.19 2.58
N ASP A 229 6.23 15.08 2.27
CA ASP A 229 5.15 15.44 3.15
C ASP A 229 4.23 14.21 3.35
N PRO A 230 4.01 13.73 4.58
CA PRO A 230 3.24 12.51 4.86
C PRO A 230 1.74 12.65 4.61
N VAL A 231 1.25 13.83 4.25
CA VAL A 231 -0.14 14.09 3.86
C VAL A 231 -0.27 14.19 2.34
N THR A 232 0.62 14.92 1.66
CA THR A 232 0.51 15.16 0.22
C THR A 232 1.37 14.25 -0.64
N GLY A 233 2.35 13.55 -0.05
CA GLY A 233 3.34 12.74 -0.77
C GLY A 233 4.34 13.56 -1.60
N ASN A 234 4.27 14.90 -1.56
CA ASN A 234 5.15 15.78 -2.30
C ASN A 234 6.37 16.17 -1.46
N LEU A 235 7.46 16.55 -2.13
CA LEU A 235 8.64 17.07 -1.46
C LEU A 235 8.31 18.32 -0.62
N MET A 236 8.71 18.31 0.65
CA MET A 236 8.54 19.45 1.55
C MET A 236 9.45 20.62 1.13
N LYS A 237 8.89 21.83 1.10
CA LYS A 237 9.61 23.09 0.82
C LYS A 237 9.85 23.89 2.10
N ASN A 238 8.88 23.87 3.00
CA ASN A 238 8.89 24.55 4.28
C ASN A 238 8.43 23.57 5.37
N PRO A 239 9.27 22.57 5.71
CA PRO A 239 8.94 21.59 6.73
C PRO A 239 8.72 22.27 8.09
N VAL A 240 7.68 21.85 8.78
CA VAL A 240 7.34 22.23 10.15
C VAL A 240 7.11 20.96 10.98
N ARG A 241 7.45 21.03 12.26
CA ARG A 241 7.23 19.95 13.23
C ARG A 241 5.98 20.28 14.05
N LEU A 242 5.05 19.32 14.07
CA LEU A 242 3.83 19.39 14.87
C LEU A 242 4.09 18.92 16.32
N PRO A 243 3.20 19.23 17.27
CA PRO A 243 3.30 18.74 18.66
C PRO A 243 3.33 17.21 18.76
N SER A 244 2.69 16.51 17.82
CA SER A 244 2.78 15.04 17.71
C SER A 244 4.18 14.52 17.35
N GLY A 245 5.11 15.40 16.99
CA GLY A 245 6.44 15.08 16.50
C GLY A 245 6.49 14.79 15.00
N VAL A 246 5.33 14.75 14.31
CA VAL A 246 5.26 14.52 12.86
C VAL A 246 5.68 15.78 12.10
N ARG A 247 6.41 15.60 11.00
CA ARG A 247 6.85 16.67 10.10
C ARG A 247 5.93 16.77 8.90
N VAL A 248 5.48 17.98 8.57
CA VAL A 248 4.65 18.27 7.38
C VAL A 248 5.12 19.57 6.73
N ASP A 249 4.74 19.81 5.48
CA ASP A 249 4.95 21.12 4.86
C ASP A 249 3.96 22.15 5.44
N ARG A 250 4.45 23.38 5.68
CA ARG A 250 3.61 24.47 6.20
C ARG A 250 2.40 24.73 5.31
N THR A 251 2.55 24.65 3.97
CA THR A 251 1.43 24.89 3.05
C THR A 251 0.37 23.80 3.14
N THR A 252 0.78 22.55 3.40
CA THR A 252 -0.11 21.42 3.67
C THR A 252 -0.94 21.66 4.92
N LEU A 253 -0.32 22.08 6.02
CA LEU A 253 -1.02 22.35 7.28
C LEU A 253 -2.05 23.47 7.13
N VAL A 254 -1.68 24.57 6.46
CA VAL A 254 -2.60 25.68 6.17
C VAL A 254 -3.77 25.18 5.32
N ARG A 255 -3.49 24.45 4.23
CA ARG A 255 -4.53 23.92 3.34
C ARG A 255 -5.49 22.99 4.08
N PHE A 256 -4.96 22.08 4.90
CA PHE A 256 -5.77 21.18 5.72
C PHE A 256 -6.71 21.94 6.66
N GLN A 257 -6.21 22.97 7.36
CA GLN A 257 -7.03 23.76 8.26
C GLN A 257 -8.10 24.56 7.49
N THR A 258 -7.75 25.18 6.37
CA THR A 258 -8.71 25.92 5.53
C THR A 258 -9.81 25.01 5.01
N GLU A 259 -9.46 23.88 4.37
CA GLU A 259 -10.43 22.94 3.81
C GLU A 259 -11.37 22.37 4.89
N ARG A 260 -10.84 22.10 6.10
CA ARG A 260 -11.63 21.67 7.24
C ARG A 260 -12.69 22.72 7.62
N LEU A 261 -12.31 23.98 7.76
CA LEU A 261 -13.23 25.06 8.16
C LEU A 261 -14.25 25.37 7.07
N ASP A 262 -13.86 25.31 5.80
CA ASP A 262 -14.77 25.48 4.66
C ASP A 262 -15.85 24.38 4.63
N MET A 263 -15.45 23.14 4.92
CA MET A 263 -16.35 21.98 4.92
C MET A 263 -17.22 21.91 6.19
N GLN A 264 -16.81 22.55 7.29
CA GLN A 264 -17.55 22.53 8.56
C GLN A 264 -17.49 23.92 9.22
N PRO A 265 -18.38 24.86 8.84
CA PRO A 265 -18.34 26.24 9.31
C PRO A 265 -18.49 26.39 10.84
N ASP A 266 -19.20 25.47 11.48
CA ASP A 266 -19.41 25.45 12.94
C ASP A 266 -18.26 24.77 13.72
N ALA A 267 -17.21 24.34 13.03
CA ALA A 267 -16.08 23.66 13.66
C ALA A 267 -15.21 24.64 14.46
N ASP A 268 -14.58 24.14 15.53
CA ASP A 268 -13.58 24.89 16.29
C ASP A 268 -12.50 25.44 15.33
N PRO A 269 -12.27 26.77 15.31
CA PRO A 269 -11.32 27.42 14.40
C PRO A 269 -9.86 27.16 14.76
N ARG A 270 -9.58 26.64 15.97
CA ARG A 270 -8.21 26.36 16.41
C ARG A 270 -7.52 25.36 15.47
N PRO A 271 -6.21 25.57 15.18
CA PRO A 271 -5.41 24.60 14.46
C PRO A 271 -5.47 23.22 15.10
N ILE A 272 -5.57 22.19 14.28
CA ILE A 272 -5.61 20.80 14.73
C ILE A 272 -4.50 20.01 14.05
N ASP A 273 -3.89 19.10 14.80
CA ASP A 273 -2.91 18.17 14.26
C ASP A 273 -3.64 17.17 13.35
N PRO A 274 -3.29 17.09 12.05
CA PRO A 274 -3.98 16.18 11.14
C PRO A 274 -3.96 14.72 11.62
N PHE A 275 -2.89 14.27 12.26
CA PHE A 275 -2.71 12.86 12.61
C PHE A 275 -3.38 12.47 13.92
N THR A 276 -3.37 13.36 14.90
CA THR A 276 -3.98 13.08 16.22
C THR A 276 -5.40 13.62 16.34
N MET A 277 -5.78 14.56 15.47
CA MET A 277 -7.03 15.33 15.53
C MET A 277 -7.19 16.12 16.84
N ILE A 278 -6.08 16.42 17.51
CA ILE A 278 -6.04 17.19 18.76
C ILE A 278 -5.76 18.67 18.42
N PRO A 279 -6.54 19.63 18.96
CA PRO A 279 -6.25 21.05 18.82
C PRO A 279 -4.93 21.43 19.51
N PHE A 280 -4.19 22.34 18.90
CA PHE A 280 -2.95 22.88 19.45
C PHE A 280 -2.87 24.39 19.22
N ASP A 281 -2.03 25.08 19.97
CA ASP A 281 -1.77 26.50 19.77
C ASP A 281 -0.76 26.73 18.64
N GLY A 282 -1.00 27.73 17.78
CA GLY A 282 -0.22 27.94 16.56
C GLY A 282 1.30 28.10 16.80
N ASP A 283 1.70 28.56 17.98
CA ASP A 283 3.09 28.73 18.40
C ASP A 283 3.80 27.39 18.69
N GLU A 284 3.05 26.31 18.91
CA GLU A 284 3.60 24.97 19.10
C GLU A 284 4.16 24.37 17.80
N VAL A 285 3.80 24.94 16.64
CA VAL A 285 4.30 24.50 15.33
C VAL A 285 5.65 25.13 15.03
N GLN A 286 6.70 24.33 15.12
CA GLN A 286 8.08 24.80 14.95
C GLN A 286 8.56 24.61 13.51
N SER A 287 9.23 25.62 12.95
CA SER A 287 9.87 25.46 11.64
C SER A 287 11.07 24.52 11.75
N ASP A 288 11.12 23.50 10.90
CA ASP A 288 12.21 22.51 10.90
C ASP A 288 13.33 22.95 9.94
N VAL A 289 14.14 23.91 10.40
CA VAL A 289 15.21 24.52 9.60
C VAL A 289 16.26 23.47 9.21
N GLU A 290 16.56 22.53 10.11
CA GLU A 290 17.52 21.46 9.88
C GLU A 290 17.08 20.55 8.72
N LEU A 291 15.83 20.09 8.72
CA LEU A 291 15.31 19.29 7.63
C LEU A 291 15.26 20.08 6.32
N LYS A 292 14.91 21.37 6.37
CA LYS A 292 14.91 22.24 5.18
C LYS A 292 16.29 22.35 4.55
N VAL A 293 17.34 22.52 5.36
CA VAL A 293 18.74 22.53 4.89
C VAL A 293 19.10 21.17 4.30
N THR A 294 18.78 20.08 5.00
CA THR A 294 19.07 18.71 4.55
C THR A 294 18.44 18.41 3.18
N ILE A 295 17.15 18.77 2.99
CA ILE A 295 16.46 18.64 1.71
C ILE A 295 17.19 19.44 0.62
N SER A 296 17.55 20.69 0.92
CA SER A 296 18.22 21.58 -0.04
C SER A 296 19.58 21.04 -0.49
N GLU A 297 20.38 20.53 0.45
CA GLU A 297 21.67 19.90 0.17
C GLU A 297 21.52 18.62 -0.66
N HIS A 298 20.53 17.79 -0.34
CA HIS A 298 20.23 16.58 -1.10
C HIS A 298 19.85 16.91 -2.55
N LEU A 299 18.94 17.88 -2.75
CA LEU A 299 18.55 18.31 -4.10
C LEU A 299 19.74 18.87 -4.88
N ALA A 300 20.60 19.66 -4.22
CA ALA A 300 21.82 20.19 -4.85
C ALA A 300 22.78 19.05 -5.24
N ARG A 301 22.92 18.01 -4.42
CA ARG A 301 23.71 16.82 -4.73
C ARG A 301 23.12 16.05 -5.92
N CYS A 302 21.82 15.80 -5.92
CA CYS A 302 21.14 15.13 -7.02
C CYS A 302 21.25 15.91 -8.33
N LYS A 303 21.15 17.25 -8.28
CA LYS A 303 21.39 18.11 -9.44
C LYS A 303 22.82 17.98 -9.96
N ARG A 304 23.84 18.09 -9.09
CA ARG A 304 25.24 17.93 -9.50
C ARG A 304 25.50 16.57 -10.14
N LEU A 305 24.87 15.51 -9.63
CA LEU A 305 25.03 14.17 -10.17
C LEU A 305 24.34 14.03 -11.53
N LYS A 306 23.13 14.60 -11.70
CA LYS A 306 22.46 14.70 -13.02
C LYS A 306 23.31 15.43 -14.03
N ASP A 307 23.87 16.58 -13.65
CA ASP A 307 24.73 17.39 -14.51
C ASP A 307 26.02 16.60 -14.89
N LEU A 308 26.57 15.80 -13.97
CA LEU A 308 27.72 14.93 -14.25
C LEU A 308 27.35 13.79 -15.21
N CYS A 309 26.24 13.08 -14.98
CA CYS A 309 25.78 12.02 -15.87
C CYS A 309 25.56 12.56 -17.29
N ALA A 310 24.84 13.69 -17.42
CA ALA A 310 24.59 14.33 -18.70
C ALA A 310 25.90 14.68 -19.45
N ARG A 311 26.93 15.14 -18.73
CA ARG A 311 28.26 15.39 -19.32
C ARG A 311 28.96 14.11 -19.76
N LEU A 312 28.87 13.03 -19.00
CA LEU A 312 29.48 11.75 -19.36
C LEU A 312 28.80 11.11 -20.57
N ASP A 313 27.48 11.21 -20.65
CA ASP A 313 26.70 10.73 -21.79
C ASP A 313 27.07 11.51 -23.06
N ASP A 314 27.22 12.83 -22.97
CA ASP A 314 27.69 13.67 -24.08
C ASP A 314 29.12 13.30 -24.52
N HIS A 315 30.01 13.03 -23.56
CA HIS A 315 31.38 12.57 -23.86
C HIS A 315 31.43 11.15 -24.46
N SER A 316 30.48 10.27 -24.15
CA SER A 316 30.40 8.92 -24.73
C SER A 316 30.14 8.95 -26.25
N CYS A 317 29.55 10.03 -26.77
CA CYS A 317 29.35 10.26 -28.20
C CYS A 317 30.64 10.62 -28.96
N PHE A 318 31.72 11.01 -28.26
CA PHE A 318 32.99 11.45 -28.86
C PHE A 318 34.10 10.39 -28.82
N PHE A 319 33.87 9.21 -28.24
CA PHE A 319 34.84 8.12 -28.34
C PHE A 319 34.83 7.53 -29.76
N ILE A 320 35.89 7.87 -30.50
CA ILE A 320 36.27 7.28 -31.78
C ILE A 320 36.25 5.74 -31.64
N LYS A 321 35.49 5.05 -32.51
CA LYS A 321 35.56 3.58 -32.63
C LYS A 321 37.03 3.17 -32.76
N PRO A 322 37.56 2.26 -31.93
CA PRO A 322 38.93 1.80 -32.07
C PRO A 322 39.11 1.26 -33.50
N THR A 323 39.92 1.94 -34.30
CA THR A 323 40.09 1.67 -35.74
C THR A 323 41.12 0.56 -35.99
N VAL A 324 41.37 -0.30 -35.01
CA VAL A 324 42.29 -1.43 -35.19
C VAL A 324 41.65 -2.69 -34.65
N PRO A 325 41.44 -3.72 -35.49
CA PRO A 325 41.03 -5.02 -34.99
C PRO A 325 42.20 -5.60 -34.17
N ILE A 326 42.00 -5.72 -32.87
CA ILE A 326 42.88 -6.52 -32.02
C ILE A 326 42.61 -7.97 -32.39
N VAL A 327 43.45 -8.53 -33.27
CA VAL A 327 43.51 -9.98 -33.48
C VAL A 327 44.11 -10.56 -32.21
N PRO A 328 43.41 -11.45 -31.49
CA PRO A 328 44.01 -12.15 -30.36
C PRO A 328 45.08 -13.09 -30.92
N GLN A 329 46.34 -12.87 -30.57
CA GLN A 329 47.38 -13.88 -30.81
C GLN A 329 47.14 -15.02 -29.82
N ILE A 330 46.43 -16.04 -30.28
CA ILE A 330 46.37 -17.34 -29.65
C ILE A 330 47.75 -17.98 -29.89
N ASN A 331 48.60 -17.99 -28.87
CA ASN A 331 49.76 -18.87 -28.86
C ASN A 331 49.26 -20.32 -28.82
N THR A 332 49.29 -20.99 -29.97
CA THR A 332 49.16 -22.43 -30.06
C THR A 332 50.39 -23.09 -29.42
N PRO A 333 50.24 -23.97 -28.41
CA PRO A 333 51.34 -24.82 -27.98
C PRO A 333 51.62 -25.85 -29.07
N SER A 334 52.88 -25.97 -29.47
CA SER A 334 53.38 -27.00 -30.38
C SER A 334 53.37 -28.35 -29.67
N ASP A 335 52.36 -29.17 -29.93
CA ASP A 335 52.40 -30.60 -29.63
C ASP A 335 53.39 -31.27 -30.59
N SER A 336 54.50 -31.70 -29.98
CA SER A 336 55.15 -33.01 -30.14
C SER A 336 54.91 -33.82 -31.41
N GLU A 337 56.02 -34.23 -32.05
CA GLU A 337 56.17 -35.63 -32.47
C GLU A 337 57.56 -36.18 -32.10
N PRO A 338 57.66 -37.51 -31.90
CA PRO A 338 58.77 -38.17 -31.21
C PRO A 338 59.74 -38.92 -32.14
N ASP A 339 60.85 -39.35 -31.53
CA ASP A 339 61.74 -40.48 -31.85
C ASP A 339 62.39 -40.54 -33.24
N VAL A 340 63.73 -40.36 -33.28
CA VAL A 340 64.76 -41.44 -33.32
C VAL A 340 66.11 -40.87 -32.85
#